data_AF-A0A1L7GTE7-F1
#
_entry.id   AF-A0A1L7GTE7-F1
#
_cell.length_a   1.000
_cell.length_b   1.000
_cell.length_c   1.000
_cell.angle_alpha   90.00
_cell.angle_beta   90.00
_cell.angle_gamma   90.00
#
_symmetry.space_group_name_H-M   'P 1'
#
loop_
_entity.id
_entity.type
_entity.pdbx_description
1 polymer ?
#
loop_
_entity_poly.entity_id
_entity_poly.type
_entity_poly.pdbx_seq_one_letter_code
_entity_poly.pdbx_strand_id
1 'polypeptide(L)'
;MNESLLESLPVGLRELAKQHLPDKPVHIPTPEERDQRERELSRRLTKQMEIQKAMVYLDKSLWPAGIPISFNFADWKPNKQQDQQRAREIGNKAWMVTKEAEKNGAFNVVLLGSPGTGKTSLALAIANKLKQDMSWSWMFVNTTELKALVEAQYDAYDVKQRIAKIKRAMTEVNVLILDDFGTEGGLVSRIMDRDYKGAHSNLQQLMYEVSNARFGKPDKMTIVTTNNSNKELNRIYDPKIVSRLVTQNKAHRIAFNGMADVRAMEG
;
A
#
# COMPACT_ATOMS: atom_id res chain seq x y z
N MET A 1 -13.33 26.58 46.57
CA MET A 1 -13.47 25.83 47.83
C MET A 1 -14.29 26.71 48.76
N ASN A 2 -15.30 26.16 49.46
CA ASN A 2 -16.01 26.92 50.49
C ASN A 2 -15.02 27.27 51.61
N GLU A 3 -14.81 28.55 51.90
CA GLU A 3 -13.91 29.04 52.96
C GLU A 3 -14.23 28.42 54.33
N SER A 4 -15.49 28.03 54.55
CA SER A 4 -15.96 27.39 55.80
C SER A 4 -15.34 26.02 56.10
N LEU A 5 -14.84 25.30 55.10
CA LEU A 5 -14.18 23.98 55.28
C LEU A 5 -12.71 24.10 55.67
N LEU A 6 -12.04 25.21 55.33
CA LEU A 6 -10.67 25.49 55.76
C LEU A 6 -10.62 25.97 57.21
N GLU A 7 -11.68 26.64 57.67
CA GLU A 7 -11.81 27.11 59.06
C GLU A 7 -12.12 26.01 60.08
N SER A 8 -12.47 24.80 59.66
CA SER A 8 -12.66 23.68 60.60
C SER A 8 -11.38 22.91 60.93
N LEU A 9 -10.28 23.17 60.20
CA LEU A 9 -9.01 22.46 60.38
C LEU A 9 -8.12 23.09 61.47
N PRO A 10 -7.31 22.29 62.21
CA PRO A 10 -6.28 22.78 63.13
C PRO A 10 -5.25 23.66 62.44
N VAL A 11 -4.70 24.65 63.15
CA VAL A 11 -3.85 25.72 62.59
C VAL A 11 -2.65 25.19 61.77
N GLY A 12 -1.92 24.20 62.28
CA GLY A 12 -0.78 23.60 61.55
C GLY A 12 -1.18 22.83 60.28
N LEU A 13 -2.40 22.28 60.25
CA LEU A 13 -2.97 21.62 59.07
C LEU A 13 -3.49 22.62 58.03
N ARG A 14 -3.93 23.81 58.46
CA ARG A 14 -4.32 24.91 57.54
C ARG A 14 -3.13 25.47 56.78
N GLU A 15 -1.99 25.66 57.43
CA GLU A 15 -0.76 26.15 56.78
C GLU A 15 -0.25 25.13 55.75
N LEU A 16 -0.23 23.84 56.12
CA LEU A 16 0.15 22.77 55.20
C LEU A 16 -0.82 22.67 54.01
N ALA A 17 -2.12 22.82 54.27
CA ALA A 17 -3.15 22.82 53.24
C ALA A 17 -2.98 24.00 52.26
N LYS A 18 -2.68 25.20 52.75
CA LYS A 18 -2.40 26.38 51.90
C LYS A 18 -1.12 26.25 51.07
N GLN A 19 -0.12 25.51 51.56
CA GLN A 19 1.14 25.30 50.84
C GLN A 19 1.09 24.19 49.78
N HIS A 20 0.18 23.21 49.91
CA HIS A 20 0.21 21.99 49.09
C HIS A 20 -1.10 21.70 48.34
N LEU A 21 -2.22 22.35 48.69
CA LEU A 21 -3.41 22.27 47.82
C LEU A 21 -3.27 23.25 46.65
N PRO A 22 -3.71 22.84 45.45
CA PRO A 22 -3.74 23.73 44.30
C PRO A 22 -4.67 24.93 44.56
N ASP A 23 -4.24 26.13 44.18
CA ASP A 23 -5.00 27.39 44.32
C ASP A 23 -6.37 27.38 43.61
N LYS A 24 -6.54 26.45 42.66
CA LYS A 24 -7.80 26.24 41.94
C LYS A 24 -8.44 24.91 42.35
N PRO A 25 -9.78 24.86 42.50
CA PRO A 25 -10.47 23.60 42.75
C PRO A 25 -10.10 22.58 41.66
N VAL A 26 -9.72 21.37 42.10
CA VAL A 26 -9.44 20.25 41.18
C VAL A 26 -10.71 19.94 40.42
N HIS A 27 -10.71 20.18 39.11
CA HIS A 27 -11.83 19.82 38.25
C HIS A 27 -11.94 18.31 38.16
N ILE A 28 -12.93 17.74 38.82
CA ILE A 28 -13.25 16.32 38.71
C ILE A 28 -14.06 16.15 37.41
N PRO A 29 -13.52 15.46 36.39
CA PRO A 29 -14.21 15.39 35.12
C PRO A 29 -15.53 14.61 35.27
N THR A 30 -16.59 15.12 34.65
CA THR A 30 -17.89 14.42 34.57
C THR A 30 -17.75 13.11 33.78
N PRO A 31 -18.66 12.14 33.93
CA PRO A 31 -18.66 10.94 33.09
C PRO A 31 -18.60 11.26 31.59
N GLU A 32 -19.34 12.28 31.13
CA GLU A 32 -19.31 12.71 29.72
C GLU A 32 -17.95 13.26 29.28
N GLU A 33 -17.28 14.05 30.13
CA GLU A 33 -15.94 14.57 29.85
C GLU A 33 -14.89 13.46 29.82
N ARG A 34 -15.04 12.42 30.65
CA ARG A 34 -14.18 11.22 30.62
C ARG A 34 -14.37 10.46 29.31
N ASP A 35 -15.62 10.18 28.94
CA ASP A 35 -15.96 9.51 27.70
C ASP A 35 -15.45 10.26 26.46
N GLN A 36 -15.55 11.59 26.46
CA GLN A 36 -15.03 12.41 25.37
C GLN A 36 -13.50 12.32 25.29
N ARG A 37 -12.80 12.40 26.43
CA ARG A 37 -11.34 12.25 26.49
C ARG A 37 -10.88 10.87 26.04
N GLU A 38 -11.56 9.82 26.48
CA GLU A 38 -11.25 8.44 26.06
C GLU A 38 -11.46 8.25 24.55
N ARG A 39 -12.56 8.78 24.00
CA ARG A 39 -12.80 8.78 22.54
C ARG A 39 -11.72 9.54 21.78
N GLU A 40 -11.32 10.71 22.27
CA GLU A 40 -10.27 11.50 21.63
C GLU A 40 -8.90 10.81 21.68
N LEU A 41 -8.53 10.26 22.85
CA LEU A 41 -7.29 9.50 23.03
C LEU A 41 -7.27 8.27 22.11
N SER A 42 -8.37 7.51 22.07
CA SER A 42 -8.52 6.34 21.20
C SER A 42 -8.36 6.71 19.71
N ARG A 43 -8.96 7.82 19.26
CA ARG A 43 -8.77 8.34 17.90
C ARG A 43 -7.32 8.71 17.62
N ARG A 44 -6.64 9.39 18.55
CA ARG A 44 -5.23 9.78 18.40
C ARG A 44 -4.31 8.57 18.31
N LEU A 45 -4.49 7.59 19.20
CA LEU A 45 -3.72 6.34 19.20
C LEU A 45 -3.94 5.55 17.91
N THR A 46 -5.19 5.41 17.47
CA THR A 46 -5.53 4.72 16.21
C THR A 46 -4.82 5.37 15.03
N LYS A 47 -4.89 6.70 14.92
CA LYS A 47 -4.22 7.46 13.85
C LYS A 47 -2.70 7.32 13.89
N GLN A 48 -2.09 7.31 15.08
CA GLN A 48 -0.66 7.05 15.22
C GLN A 48 -0.28 5.64 14.76
N MET A 49 -1.06 4.62 15.10
CA MET A 49 -0.83 3.25 14.66
C MET A 49 -0.97 3.11 13.14
N GLU A 50 -1.93 3.79 12.52
CA GLU A 50 -2.09 3.82 11.06
C GLU A 50 -0.87 4.44 10.36
N ILE A 51 -0.36 5.56 10.88
CA ILE A 51 0.86 6.20 10.36
C ILE A 51 2.06 5.27 10.49
N GLN A 52 2.25 4.66 11.67
CA GLN A 52 3.35 3.72 11.90
C GLN A 52 3.26 2.51 10.96
N LYS A 53 2.08 1.92 10.80
CA LYS A 53 1.87 0.83 9.83
C LYS A 53 2.21 1.26 8.42
N ALA A 54 1.74 2.44 7.98
CA ALA A 54 2.05 2.95 6.66
C ALA A 54 3.56 3.14 6.44
N MET A 55 4.28 3.66 7.44
CA MET A 55 5.74 3.79 7.38
C MET A 55 6.44 2.44 7.25
N VAL A 56 5.99 1.44 8.01
CA VAL A 56 6.55 0.07 7.98
C VAL A 56 6.42 -0.57 6.59
N TYR A 57 5.32 -0.33 5.87
CA TYR A 57 5.12 -0.85 4.51
C TYR A 57 5.88 -0.05 3.45
N LEU A 58 5.99 1.28 3.60
CA LEU A 58 6.79 2.11 2.71
C LEU A 58 8.29 1.77 2.81
N ASP A 59 8.80 1.53 4.02
CA ASP A 59 10.16 1.05 4.28
C ASP A 59 10.46 -0.30 3.60
N LYS A 60 9.46 -1.18 3.53
CA LYS A 60 9.60 -2.51 2.90
C LYS A 60 9.33 -2.50 1.41
N SER A 61 8.83 -1.39 0.87
CA SER A 61 8.52 -1.27 -0.55
C SER A 61 9.79 -1.37 -1.39
N LEU A 62 9.69 -2.07 -2.52
CA LEU A 62 10.79 -2.27 -3.46
C LEU A 62 10.60 -1.33 -4.63
N TRP A 63 11.28 -0.19 -4.56
CA TRP A 63 11.25 0.86 -5.58
C TRP A 63 12.38 0.69 -6.58
N PRO A 64 12.15 0.97 -7.88
CA PRO A 64 13.23 1.04 -8.86
C PRO A 64 14.31 2.02 -8.39
N ALA A 65 15.57 1.58 -8.40
CA ALA A 65 16.71 2.36 -7.91
C ALA A 65 16.59 2.88 -6.47
N GLY A 66 15.66 2.34 -5.66
CA GLY A 66 15.41 2.77 -4.29
C GLY A 66 14.74 4.13 -4.15
N ILE A 67 14.17 4.71 -5.22
CA ILE A 67 13.58 6.05 -5.22
C ILE A 67 12.05 5.96 -5.12
N PRO A 68 11.43 6.38 -4.00
CA PRO A 68 9.98 6.40 -3.88
C PRO A 68 9.33 7.40 -4.84
N ILE A 69 8.25 6.98 -5.49
CA ILE A 69 7.46 7.82 -6.39
C ILE A 69 6.10 8.09 -5.73
N SER A 70 5.69 9.35 -5.73
CA SER A 70 4.35 9.76 -5.29
C SER A 70 3.53 10.23 -6.47
N PHE A 71 2.27 9.81 -6.53
CA PHE A 71 1.33 10.21 -7.57
C PHE A 71 -0.11 10.12 -7.04
N ASN A 72 -0.91 11.15 -7.32
CA ASN A 72 -2.32 11.25 -6.94
C ASN A 72 -3.18 11.46 -8.20
N PHE A 73 -4.50 11.30 -8.08
CA PHE A 73 -5.43 11.57 -9.18
C PHE A 73 -5.32 13.01 -9.71
N ALA A 74 -4.99 13.98 -8.85
CA ALA A 74 -4.79 15.38 -9.25
C ALA A 74 -3.58 15.56 -10.19
N ASP A 75 -2.60 14.65 -10.14
CA ASP A 75 -1.39 14.67 -10.96
C ASP A 75 -1.65 14.07 -12.36
N TRP A 76 -2.74 13.33 -12.54
CA TRP A 76 -3.16 12.83 -13.84
C TRP A 76 -3.68 13.97 -14.72
N LYS A 77 -2.93 14.31 -15.77
CA LYS A 77 -3.23 15.42 -16.69
C LYS A 77 -3.53 14.88 -18.09
N PRO A 78 -4.81 14.67 -18.46
CA PRO A 78 -5.18 14.15 -19.78
C PRO A 78 -4.68 14.98 -20.95
N ASN A 79 -4.49 16.29 -20.77
CA ASN A 79 -3.96 17.20 -21.78
C ASN A 79 -2.48 16.98 -22.12
N LYS A 80 -1.72 16.22 -21.31
CA LYS A 80 -0.34 15.81 -21.64
C LYS A 80 -0.27 14.63 -22.62
N GLN A 81 -1.41 13.99 -22.92
CA GLN A 81 -1.48 12.83 -23.81
C GLN A 81 -1.94 13.27 -25.21
N GLN A 82 -1.45 12.60 -26.25
CA GLN A 82 -1.89 12.84 -27.63
C GLN A 82 -3.39 12.59 -27.78
N ASP A 83 -3.88 11.47 -27.24
CA ASP A 83 -5.31 11.16 -27.16
C ASP A 83 -5.86 11.56 -25.78
N GLN A 84 -6.29 12.82 -25.68
CA GLN A 84 -6.82 13.39 -24.43
C GLN A 84 -8.13 12.72 -24.01
N GLN A 85 -8.98 12.32 -24.96
CA GLN A 85 -10.26 11.68 -24.64
C GLN A 85 -10.00 10.34 -23.96
N ARG A 86 -9.15 9.51 -24.56
CA ARG A 86 -8.76 8.23 -23.99
C ARG A 86 -8.05 8.37 -22.65
N ALA A 87 -7.21 9.39 -22.49
CA ALA A 87 -6.60 9.70 -21.20
C ALA A 87 -7.62 10.04 -20.11
N ARG A 88 -8.72 10.76 -20.45
CA ARG A 88 -9.84 11.01 -19.54
C ARG A 88 -10.57 9.72 -19.20
N GLU A 89 -10.87 8.89 -20.19
CA GLU A 89 -11.56 7.60 -20.00
C GLU A 89 -10.76 6.67 -19.07
N ILE A 90 -9.44 6.57 -19.25
CA ILE A 90 -8.54 5.78 -18.40
C ILE A 90 -8.54 6.32 -16.96
N GLY A 91 -8.37 7.64 -16.79
CA GLY A 91 -8.40 8.29 -15.47
C GLY A 91 -9.74 8.09 -14.76
N ASN A 92 -10.85 8.27 -15.48
CA ASN A 92 -12.20 8.03 -14.97
C ASN A 92 -12.39 6.56 -14.58
N LYS A 93 -11.87 5.61 -15.36
CA LYS A 93 -11.94 4.18 -15.03
C LYS A 93 -11.17 3.85 -13.75
N ALA A 94 -9.96 4.41 -13.60
CA ALA A 94 -9.19 4.27 -12.35
C ALA A 94 -9.94 4.85 -11.14
N TRP A 95 -10.59 6.01 -11.32
CA TRP A 95 -11.42 6.61 -10.28
C TRP A 95 -12.63 5.74 -9.92
N MET A 96 -13.38 5.25 -10.91
CA MET A 96 -14.54 4.38 -10.69
C MET A 96 -14.16 3.09 -9.95
N VAL A 97 -13.06 2.45 -10.34
CA VAL A 97 -12.52 1.27 -9.65
C VAL A 97 -12.19 1.58 -8.18
N THR A 98 -11.63 2.76 -7.90
CA THR A 98 -11.34 3.19 -6.53
C THR A 98 -12.62 3.32 -5.71
N LYS A 99 -13.65 4.00 -6.28
CA LYS A 99 -14.95 4.18 -5.61
C LYS A 99 -15.72 2.88 -5.43
N GLU A 100 -15.59 1.95 -6.37
CA GLU A 100 -16.12 0.60 -6.21
C GLU A 100 -15.45 -0.14 -5.04
N ALA A 101 -14.12 -0.04 -4.90
CA ALA A 101 -13.39 -0.68 -3.80
C ALA A 101 -13.75 -0.09 -2.43
N GLU A 102 -13.94 1.24 -2.34
CA GLU A 102 -14.42 1.91 -1.12
C GLU A 102 -15.79 1.39 -0.68
N LYS A 103 -16.69 1.12 -1.64
CA LYS A 103 -18.07 0.70 -1.37
C LYS A 103 -18.22 -0.80 -1.13
N ASN A 104 -17.57 -1.60 -1.97
CA ASN A 104 -17.82 -3.05 -2.07
C ASN A 104 -16.71 -3.90 -1.46
N GLY A 105 -15.63 -3.29 -0.98
CA GLY A 105 -14.45 -3.99 -0.48
C GLY A 105 -13.43 -4.30 -1.56
N ALA A 106 -12.37 -5.02 -1.17
CA ALA A 106 -11.21 -5.22 -2.01
C ALA A 106 -11.42 -6.23 -3.15
N PHE A 107 -10.82 -5.94 -4.30
CA PHE A 107 -10.71 -6.84 -5.44
C PHE A 107 -9.44 -6.53 -6.23
N ASN A 108 -8.99 -7.46 -7.08
CA ASN A 108 -7.77 -7.26 -7.86
C ASN A 108 -8.02 -6.40 -9.09
N VAL A 109 -7.03 -5.56 -9.41
CA VAL A 109 -7.07 -4.63 -10.55
C VAL A 109 -5.83 -4.84 -11.39
N VAL A 110 -5.98 -4.78 -12.72
CA VAL A 110 -4.82 -4.84 -13.63
C VAL A 110 -4.81 -3.65 -14.56
N LEU A 111 -3.64 -3.01 -14.65
CA LEU A 111 -3.32 -1.93 -15.57
C LEU A 111 -2.38 -2.49 -16.63
N LEU A 112 -2.81 -2.49 -17.89
CA LEU A 112 -2.08 -3.13 -18.98
C LEU A 112 -1.85 -2.19 -20.17
N GLY A 113 -0.66 -2.23 -20.76
CA GLY A 113 -0.31 -1.44 -21.95
C GLY A 113 1.18 -1.11 -22.03
N SER A 114 1.55 -0.36 -23.07
CA SER A 114 2.95 -0.06 -23.41
C SER A 114 3.72 0.65 -22.26
N PRO A 115 5.06 0.52 -22.20
CA PRO A 115 5.89 1.28 -21.26
C PRO A 115 5.63 2.79 -21.34
N GLY A 116 5.84 3.50 -20.22
CA GLY A 116 5.75 4.97 -20.19
C GLY A 116 4.35 5.59 -20.33
N THR A 117 3.29 4.79 -20.44
CA THR A 117 1.90 5.25 -20.61
C THR A 117 1.20 5.73 -19.32
N GLY A 118 1.85 5.61 -18.15
CA GLY A 118 1.31 6.08 -16.86
C GLY A 118 0.60 5.03 -15.99
N LYS A 119 0.77 3.73 -16.28
CA LYS A 119 0.21 2.61 -15.49
C LYS A 119 0.59 2.70 -14.00
N THR A 120 1.89 2.74 -13.71
CA THR A 120 2.44 2.84 -12.35
C THR A 120 1.90 4.06 -11.61
N SER A 121 1.83 5.21 -12.29
CA SER A 121 1.29 6.46 -11.75
C SER A 121 -0.17 6.31 -11.31
N LEU A 122 -1.03 5.73 -12.16
CA LEU A 122 -2.43 5.52 -11.79
C LEU A 122 -2.62 4.42 -10.73
N ALA A 123 -1.76 3.40 -10.68
CA ALA A 123 -1.76 2.43 -9.58
C ALA A 123 -1.46 3.11 -8.23
N LEU A 124 -0.47 4.01 -8.19
CA LEU A 124 -0.16 4.82 -7.01
C LEU A 124 -1.30 5.77 -6.63
N ALA A 125 -1.95 6.41 -7.62
CA ALA A 125 -3.12 7.26 -7.37
C ALA A 125 -4.27 6.51 -6.70
N ILE A 126 -4.59 5.31 -7.17
CA ILE A 126 -5.61 4.44 -6.58
C ILE A 126 -5.24 4.11 -5.12
N ALA A 127 -4.01 3.63 -4.88
CA ALA A 127 -3.58 3.25 -3.54
C ALA A 127 -3.53 4.44 -2.56
N ASN A 128 -3.07 5.61 -3.01
CA ASN A 128 -3.07 6.83 -2.21
C ASN A 128 -4.48 7.29 -1.88
N LYS A 129 -5.42 7.18 -2.82
CA LYS A 129 -6.82 7.53 -2.57
C LYS A 129 -7.47 6.60 -1.56
N LEU A 130 -7.25 5.28 -1.66
CA LEU A 130 -7.74 4.31 -0.67
C LEU A 130 -7.11 4.51 0.71
N LYS A 131 -5.84 4.90 0.79
CA LYS A 131 -5.21 5.29 2.05
C LYS A 131 -5.89 6.50 2.69
N GLN A 132 -6.21 7.52 1.89
CA GLN A 132 -6.86 8.75 2.37
C GLN A 132 -8.30 8.51 2.82
N ASP A 133 -9.07 7.76 2.04
CA ASP A 133 -10.52 7.62 2.25
C ASP A 133 -10.87 6.45 3.19
N MET A 134 -10.03 5.40 3.25
CA MET A 134 -10.32 4.15 3.97
C MET A 134 -9.27 3.77 5.02
N SER A 135 -8.23 4.59 5.24
CA SER A 135 -7.05 4.25 6.07
C SER A 135 -6.34 2.95 5.64
N TRP A 136 -6.51 2.52 4.40
CA TRP A 136 -5.89 1.29 3.91
C TRP A 136 -4.38 1.47 3.76
N SER A 137 -3.64 0.53 4.34
CA SER A 137 -2.19 0.45 4.13
C SER A 137 -1.86 0.01 2.70
N TRP A 138 -0.78 0.52 2.13
CA TRP A 138 -0.31 0.08 0.83
C TRP A 138 1.20 -0.10 0.77
N MET A 139 1.64 -0.98 -0.12
CA MET A 139 3.04 -1.32 -0.36
C MET A 139 3.27 -1.42 -1.87
N PHE A 140 4.42 -0.94 -2.32
CA PHE A 140 4.83 -1.00 -3.71
C PHE A 140 5.96 -2.01 -3.89
N VAL A 141 5.85 -2.87 -4.90
CA VAL A 141 6.86 -3.87 -5.22
C VAL A 141 7.07 -3.88 -6.72
N ASN A 142 8.21 -3.37 -7.18
CA ASN A 142 8.69 -3.66 -8.52
C ASN A 142 9.19 -5.11 -8.59
N THR A 143 8.74 -5.86 -9.59
CA THR A 143 9.01 -7.30 -9.65
C THR A 143 10.43 -7.64 -10.10
N THR A 144 11.09 -6.74 -10.82
CA THR A 144 12.51 -6.87 -11.18
C THR A 144 13.41 -6.70 -9.95
N GLU A 145 13.11 -5.71 -9.10
CA GLU A 145 13.80 -5.51 -7.81
C GLU A 145 13.56 -6.69 -6.86
N LEU A 146 12.33 -7.23 -6.83
CA LEU A 146 12.03 -8.42 -6.03
C LEU A 146 12.84 -9.64 -6.52
N LYS A 147 12.94 -9.84 -7.84
CA LYS A 147 13.74 -10.91 -8.41
C LYS A 147 15.22 -10.77 -8.03
N ALA A 148 15.80 -9.58 -8.21
CA ALA A 148 17.19 -9.31 -7.85
C ALA A 148 17.45 -9.58 -6.36
N LEU A 149 16.51 -9.22 -5.47
CA LEU A 149 16.61 -9.51 -4.05
C LEU A 149 16.56 -11.02 -3.76
N VAL A 150 15.67 -11.75 -4.43
CA VAL A 150 15.56 -13.22 -4.32
C VAL A 150 16.82 -13.91 -4.86
N GLU A 151 17.47 -13.36 -5.89
CA GLU A 151 18.74 -13.87 -6.41
C GLU A 151 19.89 -13.64 -5.42
N ALA A 152 19.97 -12.47 -4.78
CA ALA A 152 21.00 -12.15 -3.79
C ALA A 152 20.91 -12.96 -2.48
N GLN A 153 19.85 -13.76 -2.27
CA GLN A 153 19.66 -14.53 -1.04
C GLN A 153 20.71 -15.63 -0.80
N TYR A 154 21.46 -15.99 -1.85
CA TYR A 154 22.48 -17.02 -1.80
C TYR A 154 23.81 -16.49 -1.25
N ASP A 155 24.00 -15.17 -1.24
CA ASP A 155 25.27 -14.55 -0.84
C ASP A 155 25.34 -14.21 0.66
N ALA A 156 24.19 -13.97 1.33
CA ALA A 156 24.18 -13.59 2.74
C ALA A 156 22.88 -13.97 3.51
N TYR A 157 23.03 -14.35 4.78
CA TYR A 157 21.91 -14.82 5.63
C TYR A 157 20.90 -13.72 6.01
N ASP A 158 21.36 -12.49 6.15
CA ASP A 158 20.54 -11.31 6.42
C ASP A 158 19.51 -11.03 5.30
N VAL A 159 19.86 -11.34 4.05
CA VAL A 159 18.98 -11.22 2.88
C VAL A 159 17.77 -12.15 3.01
N LYS A 160 17.94 -13.38 3.50
CA LYS A 160 16.81 -14.31 3.71
C LYS A 160 15.80 -13.78 4.72
N GLN A 161 16.27 -13.20 5.82
CA GLN A 161 15.38 -12.57 6.81
C GLN A 161 14.67 -11.35 6.23
N ARG A 162 15.36 -10.54 5.42
CA ARG A 162 14.77 -9.40 4.72
C ARG A 162 13.66 -9.84 3.77
N ILE A 163 13.89 -10.89 2.96
CA ILE A 163 12.86 -11.47 2.07
C ILE A 163 11.66 -11.96 2.87
N ALA A 164 11.87 -12.65 4.00
CA ALA A 164 10.77 -13.12 4.84
C ALA A 164 9.91 -11.95 5.38
N LYS A 165 10.55 -10.84 5.80
CA LYS A 165 9.86 -9.62 6.24
C LYS A 165 9.08 -8.96 5.10
N ILE A 166 9.65 -8.88 3.90
CA ILE A 166 9.00 -8.34 2.71
C ILE A 166 7.80 -9.21 2.29
N LYS A 167 7.98 -10.54 2.22
CA LYS A 167 6.90 -11.48 1.94
C LYS A 167 5.74 -11.31 2.93
N ARG A 168 6.03 -11.22 4.23
CA ARG A 168 5.02 -10.97 5.26
C ARG A 168 4.31 -9.62 5.06
N ALA A 169 5.05 -8.58 4.71
CA ALA A 169 4.45 -7.28 4.40
C ALA A 169 3.54 -7.35 3.17
N MET A 170 3.96 -8.05 2.11
CA MET A 170 3.16 -8.29 0.90
C MET A 170 1.87 -9.07 1.20
N THR A 171 1.88 -10.01 2.15
CA THR A 171 0.66 -10.76 2.53
C THR A 171 -0.30 -9.96 3.41
N GLU A 172 0.23 -9.14 4.32
CA GLU A 172 -0.55 -8.43 5.35
C GLU A 172 -1.11 -7.07 4.88
N VAL A 173 -0.43 -6.37 3.97
CA VAL A 173 -0.83 -5.04 3.50
C VAL A 173 -2.22 -5.05 2.83
N ASN A 174 -3.02 -3.99 3.00
CA ASN A 174 -4.34 -3.93 2.37
C ASN A 174 -4.22 -3.84 0.84
N VAL A 175 -3.44 -2.89 0.33
CA VAL A 175 -3.21 -2.73 -1.11
C VAL A 175 -1.76 -3.10 -1.44
N LEU A 176 -1.58 -4.13 -2.26
CA LEU A 176 -0.27 -4.50 -2.81
C LEU A 176 -0.20 -4.07 -4.27
N ILE A 177 0.75 -3.20 -4.62
CA ILE A 177 1.07 -2.87 -6.00
C ILE A 177 2.22 -3.77 -6.46
N LEU A 178 1.97 -4.58 -7.47
CA LEU A 178 2.98 -5.36 -8.20
C LEU A 178 3.24 -4.65 -9.53
N ASP A 179 4.35 -3.94 -9.60
CA ASP A 179 4.70 -3.11 -10.75
C ASP A 179 5.59 -3.86 -11.75
N ASP A 180 5.33 -3.64 -13.04
CA ASP A 180 6.02 -4.24 -14.19
C ASP A 180 6.02 -5.79 -14.17
N PHE A 181 4.93 -6.38 -13.68
CA PHE A 181 4.74 -7.83 -13.58
C PHE A 181 4.92 -8.53 -14.94
N GLY A 182 5.78 -9.54 -14.97
CA GLY A 182 6.17 -10.26 -16.19
C GLY A 182 7.42 -9.69 -16.88
N THR A 183 8.01 -8.58 -16.43
CA THR A 183 9.27 -8.07 -16.99
C THR A 183 10.50 -8.83 -16.46
N GLU A 184 10.38 -9.34 -15.24
CA GLU A 184 11.38 -10.15 -14.54
C GLU A 184 11.59 -11.55 -15.14
N GLY A 185 10.61 -12.05 -15.92
CA GLY A 185 10.68 -13.33 -16.63
C GLY A 185 11.79 -13.44 -17.69
N GLY A 186 12.36 -12.31 -18.12
CA GLY A 186 13.41 -12.25 -19.13
C GLY A 186 13.00 -12.87 -20.47
N LEU A 187 13.96 -12.98 -21.40
CA LEU A 187 13.78 -13.81 -22.60
C LEU A 187 13.61 -15.25 -22.09
N VAL A 188 12.45 -15.86 -22.36
CA VAL A 188 12.09 -17.24 -21.97
C VAL A 188 13.20 -18.27 -22.29
N SER A 189 14.11 -17.93 -23.22
CA SER A 189 15.31 -18.70 -23.55
C SER A 189 16.37 -18.79 -22.44
N ARG A 190 16.51 -17.79 -21.56
CA ARG A 190 17.46 -17.84 -20.42
C ARG A 190 16.94 -18.67 -19.24
N ILE A 191 15.68 -19.09 -19.26
CA ILE A 191 15.05 -19.92 -18.22
C ILE A 191 15.70 -21.32 -18.12
N MET A 192 16.49 -21.71 -19.13
CA MET A 192 17.16 -23.01 -19.18
C MET A 192 18.53 -23.07 -18.49
N ASP A 193 19.11 -21.94 -18.08
CA ASP A 193 20.38 -21.91 -17.34
C ASP A 193 20.21 -22.49 -15.92
N ARG A 194 21.20 -23.28 -15.45
CA ARG A 194 21.10 -24.06 -14.20
C ARG A 194 20.87 -23.18 -12.97
N ASP A 195 21.53 -22.03 -12.87
CA ASP A 195 21.38 -21.10 -11.74
C ASP A 195 20.08 -20.26 -11.83
N TYR A 196 19.63 -19.97 -13.05
CA TYR A 196 18.37 -19.27 -13.30
C TYR A 196 17.16 -20.03 -12.74
N LYS A 197 17.20 -21.37 -12.81
CA LYS A 197 16.11 -22.23 -12.33
C LYS A 197 15.85 -22.09 -10.82
N GLY A 198 16.90 -21.89 -10.01
CA GLY A 198 16.77 -21.80 -8.55
C GLY A 198 16.08 -20.51 -8.10
N ALA A 199 16.58 -19.36 -8.53
CA ALA A 199 16.01 -18.07 -8.15
C ALA A 199 14.61 -17.84 -8.75
N HIS A 200 14.40 -18.26 -10.00
CA HIS A 200 13.08 -18.20 -10.64
C HIS A 200 12.06 -19.10 -9.91
N SER A 201 12.46 -20.30 -9.49
CA SER A 201 11.60 -21.19 -8.69
C SER A 201 11.25 -20.57 -7.34
N ASN A 202 12.21 -19.95 -6.65
CA ASN A 202 11.97 -19.27 -5.37
C ASN A 202 11.05 -18.06 -5.53
N LEU A 203 11.23 -17.27 -6.59
CA LEU A 203 10.34 -16.15 -6.89
C LEU A 203 8.92 -16.65 -7.19
N GLN A 204 8.77 -17.70 -8.01
CA GLN A 204 7.46 -18.29 -8.28
C GLN A 204 6.79 -18.80 -7.01
N GLN A 205 7.53 -19.47 -6.12
CA GLN A 205 7.02 -19.93 -4.83
C GLN A 205 6.56 -18.76 -3.96
N LEU A 206 7.38 -17.71 -3.82
CA LEU A 206 7.03 -16.51 -3.06
C LEU A 206 5.75 -15.87 -3.61
N MET A 207 5.67 -15.68 -4.93
CA MET A 207 4.49 -15.09 -5.58
C MET A 207 3.25 -15.98 -5.45
N TYR A 208 3.41 -17.31 -5.49
CA TYR A 208 2.32 -18.25 -5.23
C TYR A 208 1.79 -18.10 -3.80
N GLU A 209 2.66 -18.07 -2.80
CA GLU A 209 2.27 -17.92 -1.40
C GLU A 209 1.60 -16.57 -1.14
N VAL A 210 2.15 -15.49 -1.70
CA VAL A 210 1.55 -14.15 -1.60
C VAL A 210 0.19 -14.11 -2.27
N SER A 211 0.07 -14.59 -3.51
CA SER A 211 -1.20 -14.62 -4.22
C SER A 211 -2.25 -15.45 -3.49
N ASN A 212 -1.87 -16.61 -2.95
CA ASN A 212 -2.77 -17.49 -2.19
C ASN A 212 -3.22 -16.84 -0.88
N ALA A 213 -2.31 -16.20 -0.15
CA ALA A 213 -2.63 -15.56 1.13
C ALA A 213 -3.55 -14.34 0.98
N ARG A 214 -3.60 -13.72 -0.20
CA ARG A 214 -4.43 -12.55 -0.52
C ARG A 214 -5.74 -12.92 -1.21
N PHE A 215 -5.80 -14.06 -1.89
CA PHE A 215 -6.92 -14.44 -2.74
C PHE A 215 -8.26 -14.49 -1.98
N GLY A 216 -9.28 -13.82 -2.52
CA GLY A 216 -10.64 -13.83 -2.00
C GLY A 216 -10.87 -13.09 -0.68
N LYS A 217 -9.86 -12.40 -0.13
CA LYS A 217 -10.02 -11.65 1.12
C LYS A 217 -10.66 -10.27 0.87
N PRO A 218 -11.68 -9.89 1.65
CA PRO A 218 -12.43 -8.65 1.44
C PRO A 218 -11.63 -7.37 1.75
N ASP A 219 -10.47 -7.48 2.39
CA ASP A 219 -9.60 -6.38 2.79
C ASP A 219 -8.24 -6.36 2.06
N LYS A 220 -8.04 -7.26 1.06
CA LYS A 220 -6.78 -7.41 0.31
C LYS A 220 -6.97 -7.15 -1.18
N MET A 221 -6.51 -5.99 -1.63
CA MET A 221 -6.50 -5.56 -3.02
C MET A 221 -5.11 -5.77 -3.61
N THR A 222 -5.00 -6.41 -4.77
CA THR A 222 -3.74 -6.45 -5.52
C THR A 222 -3.90 -5.69 -6.83
N ILE A 223 -3.04 -4.69 -7.03
CA ILE A 223 -2.99 -3.90 -8.25
C ILE A 223 -1.75 -4.36 -9.03
N VAL A 224 -1.95 -4.87 -10.23
CA VAL A 224 -0.88 -5.32 -11.11
C VAL A 224 -0.71 -4.31 -12.24
N THR A 225 0.52 -3.86 -12.50
CA THR A 225 0.86 -3.19 -13.75
C THR A 225 1.65 -4.16 -14.64
N THR A 226 1.36 -4.21 -15.93
CA THR A 226 2.07 -5.11 -16.85
C THR A 226 2.05 -4.59 -18.29
N ASN A 227 3.08 -4.92 -19.05
CA ASN A 227 3.13 -4.77 -20.51
C ASN A 227 2.80 -6.09 -21.24
N ASN A 228 2.69 -7.20 -20.51
CA ASN A 228 2.49 -8.53 -21.06
C ASN A 228 1.00 -8.88 -21.20
N SER A 229 0.68 -9.64 -22.24
CA SER A 229 -0.61 -10.30 -22.38
C SER A 229 -0.76 -11.44 -21.36
N ASN A 230 -2.00 -11.86 -21.08
CA ASN A 230 -2.24 -13.05 -20.24
C ASN A 230 -1.53 -14.30 -20.77
N LYS A 231 -1.39 -14.44 -22.10
CA LYS A 231 -0.68 -15.58 -22.71
C LYS A 231 0.81 -15.55 -22.38
N GLU A 232 1.43 -14.38 -22.41
CA GLU A 232 2.84 -14.21 -22.04
C GLU A 232 3.06 -14.39 -20.54
N LEU A 233 2.17 -13.85 -19.70
CA LEU A 233 2.23 -14.05 -18.25
C LEU A 233 2.15 -15.53 -17.88
N ASN A 234 1.29 -16.32 -18.53
CA ASN A 234 1.18 -17.77 -18.33
C ASN A 234 2.41 -18.56 -18.85
N ARG A 235 3.32 -17.94 -19.61
CA ARG A 235 4.62 -18.55 -19.96
C ARG A 235 5.68 -18.28 -18.90
N ILE A 236 5.51 -17.21 -18.12
CA ILE A 236 6.46 -16.76 -17.11
C ILE A 236 6.10 -17.33 -15.73
N TYR A 237 4.80 -17.42 -15.44
CA TYR A 237 4.26 -17.84 -14.15
C TYR A 237 3.30 -19.01 -14.29
N ASP A 238 3.21 -19.82 -13.23
CA ASP A 238 2.15 -20.82 -13.10
C ASP A 238 0.76 -20.16 -13.30
N PRO A 239 -0.14 -20.77 -14.11
CA PRO A 239 -1.47 -20.22 -14.37
C PRO A 239 -2.33 -19.96 -13.12
N LYS A 240 -2.08 -20.65 -12.00
CA LYS A 240 -2.74 -20.40 -10.72
C LYS A 240 -2.30 -19.05 -10.13
N ILE A 241 -1.03 -18.66 -10.27
CA ILE A 241 -0.54 -17.34 -9.84
C ILE A 241 -1.23 -16.26 -10.67
N VAL A 242 -1.22 -16.42 -12.00
CA VAL A 242 -1.83 -15.46 -12.92
C VAL A 242 -3.33 -15.32 -12.66
N SER A 243 -4.07 -16.42 -12.50
CA SER A 243 -5.52 -16.37 -12.24
C SER A 243 -5.88 -15.74 -10.88
N ARG A 244 -5.00 -15.85 -9.88
CA ARG A 244 -5.19 -15.23 -8.57
C ARG A 244 -4.83 -13.75 -8.53
N LEU A 245 -3.79 -13.32 -9.26
CA LEU A 245 -3.32 -11.93 -9.25
C LEU A 245 -3.98 -11.08 -10.34
N VAL A 246 -4.15 -11.63 -11.54
CA VAL A 246 -4.63 -10.92 -12.73
C VAL A 246 -6.11 -11.21 -12.93
N THR A 247 -6.93 -10.25 -12.50
CA THR A 247 -8.40 -10.31 -12.63
C THR A 247 -8.84 -10.57 -14.08
N GLN A 248 -9.85 -11.43 -14.25
CA GLN A 248 -10.52 -11.64 -15.54
C GLN A 248 -11.72 -10.70 -15.74
N ASN A 249 -12.15 -9.99 -14.69
CA ASN A 249 -13.26 -9.05 -14.77
C ASN A 249 -12.86 -7.79 -15.55
N LYS A 250 -13.50 -7.56 -16.70
CA LYS A 250 -13.26 -6.40 -17.57
C LYS A 250 -13.51 -5.05 -16.87
N ALA A 251 -14.39 -4.99 -15.88
CA ALA A 251 -14.62 -3.78 -15.09
C ALA A 251 -13.36 -3.36 -14.32
N HIS A 252 -12.59 -4.33 -13.83
CA HIS A 252 -11.38 -4.14 -13.02
C HIS A 252 -10.09 -4.13 -13.85
N ARG A 253 -10.21 -4.07 -15.18
CA ARG A 253 -9.08 -3.98 -16.13
C ARG A 253 -8.98 -2.58 -16.72
N ILE A 254 -7.84 -1.92 -16.58
CA ILE A 254 -7.59 -0.59 -17.14
C ILE A 254 -6.57 -0.75 -18.27
N ALA A 255 -7.03 -0.61 -19.51
CA ALA A 255 -6.19 -0.82 -20.70
C ALA A 255 -5.69 0.51 -21.26
N PHE A 256 -4.38 0.63 -21.40
CA PHE A 256 -3.63 1.78 -21.93
C PHE A 256 -3.22 1.58 -23.40
N ASN A 257 -3.89 0.69 -24.12
CA ASN A 257 -3.61 0.44 -25.54
C ASN A 257 -3.68 1.76 -26.32
N GLY A 258 -2.73 2.02 -27.22
CA GLY A 258 -2.73 3.25 -28.03
C GLY A 258 -2.38 4.55 -27.30
N MET A 259 -2.01 4.48 -26.01
CA MET A 259 -1.46 5.64 -25.29
C MET A 259 0.01 5.86 -25.67
N ALA A 260 0.43 7.12 -25.76
CA ALA A 260 1.82 7.49 -26.03
C ALA A 260 2.69 7.38 -24.77
N ASP A 261 3.99 7.18 -24.96
CA ASP A 261 4.97 7.27 -23.88
C ASP A 261 5.17 8.74 -23.51
N VAL A 262 4.73 9.13 -22.31
CA VAL A 262 4.89 10.52 -21.83
C VAL A 262 6.30 10.79 -21.30
N ARG A 263 7.07 9.76 -20.94
CA ARG A 263 8.47 9.92 -20.51
C ARG A 263 9.35 10.37 -21.67
N ALA A 264 9.04 9.90 -22.88
CA ALA A 264 9.73 10.29 -24.11
C ALA A 264 9.36 11.71 -24.59
N MET A 265 8.31 12.33 -24.06
CA MET A 265 7.88 13.69 -24.43
C MET A 265 8.43 14.77 -23.50
N GLU A 266 9.01 14.41 -22.35
CA GLU A 266 9.59 15.33 -21.36
C GLU A 266 11.14 15.38 -21.43
N GLY A 267 11.77 14.65 -22.35
CA GLY A 267 13.21 14.69 -22.66
C GLY A 267 13.49 15.34 -24.00
#